data_AF-A0A5D0PJ58-F1
#
_entry.id   AF-A0A5D0PJ58-F1
#
_cell.length_a   1.000
_cell.length_b   1.000
_cell.length_c   1.000
_cell.angle_alpha   90.00
_cell.angle_beta   90.00
_cell.angle_gamma   90.00
#
_symmetry.space_group_name_H-M   'P 1'
#
loop_
_entity.id
_entity.type
_entity.pdbx_description
1 polymer ?
#
loop_
_entity_poly.entity_id
_entity_poly.type
_entity_poly.pdbx_seq_one_letter_code
_entity_poly.pdbx_strand_id
1 'polypeptide(L)'
;MRLIIVALLGIEITIIALASAASAATHPEGTPAQGGLHQGWPMHGPGPSAAELLTGAYEMGPHPWAYEELMLLEMGDWPALDTRWPLAAVERAEVIRERRADDAAKSRVDEAERAVERAEQAVRDARATRAIDRAVKRNERFEREAATKAVKSPVRTGVAQMPQARPRVAYKRAQVDLTRALPRKAATMRMSHATANGWLKSAGLRTKSTGNCVSKHMHHCTSLDRVRTGTIARAIELKQKSGCPIMVTGGTERGHAPGQFSHGNGYKLDISHNACIDRHITKHHDKAGVRSDGATIYKSKSGTTFFDESDHWDILFR
;
A
#
# COMPACT_ATOMS: atom_id res chain seq x y z
N MET A 1 12.41 -68.33 -20.18
CA MET A 1 11.29 -67.36 -20.07
C MET A 1 10.08 -68.05 -19.47
N ARG A 2 9.62 -67.62 -18.29
CA ARG A 2 8.29 -67.93 -17.75
C ARG A 2 7.77 -66.69 -17.02
N LEU A 3 6.54 -66.30 -17.32
CA LEU A 3 5.86 -65.16 -16.69
C LEU A 3 5.52 -65.50 -15.23
N ILE A 4 5.55 -64.48 -14.37
CA ILE A 4 4.91 -64.53 -13.05
C ILE A 4 3.76 -63.53 -13.06
N ILE A 5 2.55 -64.03 -12.79
CA ILE A 5 1.32 -63.24 -12.62
C ILE A 5 0.91 -63.34 -11.15
N VAL A 6 0.86 -62.20 -10.45
CA VAL A 6 0.13 -61.99 -9.19
C VAL A 6 -0.32 -60.51 -9.25
N ALA A 7 -1.53 -60.16 -9.67
CA ALA A 7 -2.83 -60.34 -9.00
C ALA A 7 -3.08 -59.33 -7.85
N LEU A 8 -3.86 -58.29 -8.20
CA LEU A 8 -4.90 -57.62 -7.42
C LEU A 8 -4.63 -57.22 -5.95
N LEU A 9 -4.81 -55.93 -5.67
CA LEU A 9 -5.71 -55.45 -4.61
C LEU A 9 -6.10 -53.99 -4.87
N GLY A 10 -7.37 -53.76 -5.22
CA GLY A 10 -7.95 -52.43 -5.27
C GLY A 10 -8.52 -52.07 -3.89
N ILE A 11 -8.30 -50.85 -3.44
CA ILE A 11 -9.00 -50.27 -2.29
C ILE A 11 -9.54 -48.90 -2.73
N GLU A 12 -10.86 -48.87 -2.99
CA GLU A 12 -11.60 -47.62 -3.02
C GLU A 12 -11.72 -47.07 -1.59
N ILE A 13 -11.56 -45.77 -1.41
CA ILE A 13 -11.92 -45.09 -0.15
C ILE A 13 -12.95 -44.02 -0.47
N THR A 14 -14.22 -44.38 -0.25
CA THR A 14 -15.36 -43.49 -0.46
C THR A 14 -15.64 -42.68 0.82
N ILE A 15 -15.56 -41.36 0.64
CA ILE A 15 -16.11 -40.25 1.43
C ILE A 15 -16.99 -40.62 2.64
N ILE A 16 -16.62 -40.10 3.82
CA ILE A 16 -17.60 -39.70 4.84
C ILE A 16 -17.48 -38.19 5.07
N ALA A 17 -18.48 -37.45 4.60
CA ALA A 17 -18.70 -36.07 5.00
C ALA A 17 -19.61 -36.07 6.24
N LEU A 18 -19.13 -35.53 7.35
CA LEU A 18 -19.95 -35.27 8.54
C LEU A 18 -19.85 -33.79 8.91
N ALA A 19 -20.88 -33.04 8.51
CA ALA A 19 -21.24 -31.81 9.18
C ALA A 19 -21.96 -32.14 10.49
N SER A 20 -21.64 -31.45 11.56
CA SER A 20 -22.49 -31.32 12.73
C SER A 20 -22.20 -30.02 13.47
N ALA A 21 -23.24 -29.46 14.06
CA ALA A 21 -23.29 -28.08 14.49
C ALA A 21 -22.85 -27.86 15.95
N ALA A 22 -22.84 -26.59 16.32
CA ALA A 22 -22.58 -26.04 17.64
C ALA A 22 -23.22 -26.79 18.82
N SER A 23 -22.52 -26.76 19.95
CA SER A 23 -23.13 -26.72 21.28
C SER A 23 -22.38 -25.73 22.17
N ALA A 24 -23.11 -24.77 22.74
CA ALA A 24 -22.63 -23.96 23.85
C ALA A 24 -22.79 -24.77 25.15
N ALA A 25 -21.80 -24.70 26.04
CA ALA A 25 -21.91 -25.26 27.38
C ALA A 25 -21.30 -24.31 28.41
N THR A 26 -22.10 -24.01 29.42
CA THR A 26 -21.87 -23.17 30.58
C THR A 26 -20.74 -23.68 31.49
N HIS A 27 -19.99 -22.75 32.12
CA HIS A 27 -19.23 -23.02 33.35
C HIS A 27 -20.18 -23.32 34.53
N PRO A 28 -19.69 -23.99 35.59
CA PRO A 28 -19.23 -23.21 36.75
C PRO A 28 -17.95 -23.71 37.46
N GLU A 29 -17.26 -22.73 38.08
CA GLU A 29 -16.45 -22.75 39.32
C GLU A 29 -15.27 -23.73 39.56
N GLY A 30 -14.14 -23.16 40.04
CA GLY A 30 -12.93 -23.91 40.44
C GLY A 30 -11.65 -23.07 40.53
N THR A 31 -11.59 -22.06 41.40
CA THR A 31 -10.38 -21.27 41.76
C THR A 31 -9.70 -21.82 43.05
N PRO A 32 -8.49 -21.38 43.47
CA PRO A 32 -7.46 -20.60 42.78
C PRO A 32 -6.01 -21.16 42.93
N ALA A 33 -5.05 -20.61 42.16
CA ALA A 33 -3.63 -20.58 42.53
C ALA A 33 -3.00 -19.25 42.08
N GLN A 34 -2.04 -18.74 42.86
CA GLN A 34 -1.58 -17.35 42.82
C GLN A 34 -0.36 -17.13 41.91
N GLY A 35 -0.16 -15.91 41.40
CA GLY A 35 1.17 -15.45 40.99
C GLY A 35 1.21 -14.29 39.98
N GLY A 36 1.84 -13.17 40.37
CA GLY A 36 2.53 -12.29 39.41
C GLY A 36 1.82 -11.00 38.98
N LEU A 37 1.95 -9.97 39.82
CA LEU A 37 1.69 -8.56 39.49
C LEU A 37 2.38 -8.11 38.19
N HIS A 38 1.62 -7.56 37.24
CA HIS A 38 2.00 -6.35 36.50
C HIS A 38 0.76 -5.58 36.04
N GLN A 39 0.85 -4.24 36.09
CA GLN A 39 -0.29 -3.32 36.02
C GLN A 39 -0.84 -3.19 34.59
N GLY A 40 -2.16 -3.39 34.44
CA GLY A 40 -2.89 -3.07 33.22
C GLY A 40 -3.31 -1.59 33.18
N TRP A 41 -3.21 -0.97 32.00
CA TRP A 41 -3.82 0.33 31.71
C TRP A 41 -5.13 0.14 30.91
N PRO A 42 -6.20 0.90 31.19
CA PRO A 42 -7.50 0.70 30.56
C PRO A 42 -7.65 1.52 29.27
N MET A 43 -7.97 0.90 28.13
CA MET A 43 -8.48 1.58 26.93
C MET A 43 -9.48 0.71 26.14
N HIS A 44 -10.69 0.56 26.67
CA HIS A 44 -11.88 0.29 25.86
C HIS A 44 -13.01 1.20 26.35
N GLY A 45 -13.18 2.35 25.67
CA GLY A 45 -14.40 3.15 25.76
C GLY A 45 -15.49 2.60 24.82
N PRO A 46 -16.78 2.91 25.06
CA PRO A 46 -17.86 2.49 24.18
C PRO A 46 -17.75 3.17 22.80
N GLY A 47 -18.12 2.43 21.76
CA GLY A 47 -18.25 2.98 20.40
C GLY A 47 -19.48 3.89 20.24
N PRO A 48 -19.51 4.76 19.23
CA PRO A 48 -20.57 5.73 19.03
C PRO A 48 -21.91 5.06 18.70
N SER A 49 -22.99 5.76 19.04
CA SER A 49 -24.37 5.36 18.77
C SER A 49 -24.78 5.64 17.33
N ALA A 50 -25.85 4.97 16.87
CA ALA A 50 -26.37 5.15 15.51
C ALA A 50 -26.84 6.60 15.21
N ALA A 51 -27.12 7.41 16.23
CA ALA A 51 -27.48 8.82 16.08
C ALA A 51 -26.27 9.70 15.69
N GLU A 52 -25.06 9.36 16.11
CA GLU A 52 -23.83 10.11 15.80
C GLU A 52 -23.34 9.85 14.36
N LEU A 53 -23.66 8.68 13.79
CA LEU A 53 -23.38 8.35 12.39
C LEU A 53 -24.28 9.13 11.40
N LEU A 54 -25.48 9.54 11.81
CA LEU A 54 -26.45 10.22 10.95
C LEU A 54 -26.30 11.74 10.91
N THR A 55 -25.61 12.33 11.89
CA THR A 55 -25.41 13.79 11.99
C THR A 55 -24.09 14.29 11.37
N GLY A 56 -23.25 13.39 10.84
CA GLY A 56 -22.04 13.75 10.09
C GLY A 56 -20.92 14.37 10.91
N ALA A 57 -20.97 14.26 12.25
CA ALA A 57 -20.03 14.89 13.18
C ALA A 57 -18.80 14.02 13.54
N TYR A 58 -18.44 13.05 12.69
CA TYR A 58 -17.18 12.30 12.83
C TYR A 58 -16.20 12.75 11.75
N GLU A 59 -15.18 13.51 12.13
CA GLU A 59 -14.05 13.82 11.25
C GLU A 59 -13.41 12.50 10.80
N MET A 60 -13.54 12.20 9.50
CA MET A 60 -12.78 11.11 8.91
C MET A 60 -11.29 11.45 9.01
N GLY A 61 -10.58 10.68 9.85
CA GLY A 61 -9.14 10.72 9.94
C GLY A 61 -8.47 10.59 8.56
N PRO A 62 -7.25 11.12 8.39
CA PRO A 62 -6.67 11.40 7.08
C PRO A 62 -6.70 10.19 6.14
N HIS A 63 -7.24 10.39 4.94
CA HIS A 63 -7.32 9.37 3.90
C HIS A 63 -5.95 8.74 3.60
N PRO A 64 -5.89 7.48 3.09
CA PRO A 64 -4.63 6.76 2.87
C PRO A 64 -3.59 7.50 2.00
N TRP A 65 -4.03 8.36 1.07
CA TRP A 65 -3.14 9.14 0.20
C TRP A 65 -2.42 10.29 0.94
N ALA A 66 -2.95 10.78 2.06
CA ALA A 66 -2.28 11.80 2.87
C ALA A 66 -0.95 11.29 3.46
N TYR A 67 -0.80 9.98 3.66
CA TYR A 67 0.46 9.35 4.06
C TYR A 67 1.45 9.20 2.91
N GLU A 68 1.01 9.06 1.66
CA GLU A 68 1.92 9.09 0.51
C GLU A 68 2.41 10.52 0.23
N GLU A 69 1.54 11.53 0.38
CA GLU A 69 1.93 12.93 0.25
C GLU A 69 2.85 13.38 1.40
N LEU A 70 2.55 13.01 2.65
CA LEU A 70 3.48 13.21 3.78
C LEU A 70 4.80 12.47 3.57
N MET A 71 4.79 11.20 3.14
CA MET A 71 6.05 10.49 2.86
C MET A 71 6.81 11.10 1.67
N LEU A 72 6.16 11.67 0.65
CA LEU A 72 6.85 12.35 -0.45
C LEU A 72 7.41 13.72 -0.04
N LEU A 73 6.72 14.46 0.83
CA LEU A 73 7.23 15.71 1.43
C LEU A 73 8.37 15.43 2.43
N GLU A 74 8.28 14.37 3.23
CA GLU A 74 9.30 13.96 4.21
C GLU A 74 10.48 13.22 3.55
N MET A 75 10.27 12.57 2.40
CA MET A 75 11.34 12.11 1.48
C MET A 75 11.90 13.20 0.58
N GLY A 76 11.37 14.43 0.63
CA GLY A 76 12.00 15.60 0.01
C GLY A 76 13.41 15.87 0.56
N ASP A 77 13.68 15.41 1.80
CA ASP A 77 14.98 15.44 2.47
C ASP A 77 15.81 14.17 2.25
N TRP A 78 15.51 13.34 1.24
CA TRP A 78 16.40 12.24 0.84
C TRP A 78 17.61 12.80 0.08
N PRO A 79 18.84 12.84 0.64
CA PRO A 79 20.01 13.38 -0.02
C PRO A 79 20.23 12.80 -1.41
N ALA A 80 20.25 13.69 -2.40
CA ALA A 80 20.73 13.40 -3.73
C ALA A 80 22.16 12.83 -3.66
N LEU A 81 22.30 11.61 -4.18
CA LEU A 81 23.59 10.95 -4.39
C LEU A 81 24.24 11.53 -5.65
N ASP A 82 25.52 11.90 -5.55
CA ASP A 82 26.44 12.30 -6.65
C ASP A 82 25.91 13.38 -7.62
N THR A 83 26.65 14.48 -7.71
CA THR A 83 26.41 15.60 -8.64
C THR A 83 26.42 15.23 -10.13
N ARG A 84 26.73 13.98 -10.50
CA ARG A 84 26.57 13.46 -11.87
C ARG A 84 25.20 12.89 -12.24
N TRP A 85 24.23 12.76 -11.32
CA TRP A 85 22.90 12.20 -11.62
C TRP A 85 21.65 13.15 -11.59
N PRO A 86 21.72 14.50 -11.53
CA PRO A 86 20.50 15.30 -11.40
C PRO A 86 19.69 15.44 -12.69
N LEU A 87 20.31 15.73 -13.84
CA LEU A 87 19.56 16.23 -15.02
C LEU A 87 18.61 15.18 -15.61
N ALA A 88 19.13 14.08 -16.15
CA ALA A 88 18.32 13.11 -16.90
C ALA A 88 17.25 12.35 -16.07
N ALA A 89 17.30 12.43 -14.74
CA ALA A 89 16.33 11.80 -13.83
C ALA A 89 15.28 12.80 -13.31
N VAL A 90 15.69 14.02 -12.96
CA VAL A 90 14.76 15.09 -12.57
C VAL A 90 13.94 15.53 -13.78
N GLU A 91 14.56 15.72 -14.94
CA GLU A 91 13.90 16.09 -16.20
C GLU A 91 12.83 15.06 -16.61
N ARG A 92 13.09 13.75 -16.42
CA ARG A 92 12.07 12.70 -16.62
C ARG A 92 10.96 12.70 -15.56
N ALA A 93 11.27 13.09 -14.32
CA ALA A 93 10.26 13.23 -13.27
C ALA A 93 9.39 14.48 -13.47
N GLU A 94 9.95 15.56 -14.00
CA GLU A 94 9.27 16.78 -14.45
C GLU A 94 8.29 16.41 -15.58
N VAL A 95 8.75 15.78 -16.66
CA VAL A 95 7.91 15.34 -17.79
C VAL A 95 6.79 14.38 -17.35
N ILE A 96 7.03 13.51 -16.36
CA ILE A 96 5.98 12.65 -15.79
C ILE A 96 4.99 13.45 -14.91
N ARG A 97 5.43 14.49 -14.20
CA ARG A 97 4.56 15.40 -13.44
C ARG A 97 3.71 16.26 -14.37
N GLU A 98 4.31 16.86 -15.40
CA GLU A 98 3.63 17.64 -16.43
C GLU A 98 2.55 16.81 -17.13
N ARG A 99 2.90 15.62 -17.64
CA ARG A 99 1.92 14.73 -18.29
C ARG A 99 0.77 14.32 -17.38
N ARG A 100 1.03 14.12 -16.07
CA ARG A 100 -0.02 13.86 -15.08
C ARG A 100 -0.87 15.09 -14.78
N ALA A 101 -0.29 16.30 -14.81
CA ALA A 101 -1.02 17.55 -14.67
C ALA A 101 -1.93 17.79 -15.89
N ASP A 102 -1.45 17.50 -17.11
CA ASP A 102 -2.24 17.54 -18.34
C ASP A 102 -3.40 16.55 -18.31
N ASP A 103 -3.15 15.30 -17.89
CA ASP A 103 -4.20 14.28 -17.82
C ASP A 103 -5.22 14.59 -16.70
N ALA A 104 -4.78 15.19 -15.58
CA ALA A 104 -5.68 15.71 -14.55
C ALA A 104 -6.47 16.96 -15.00
N ALA A 105 -5.87 17.82 -15.82
CA ALA A 105 -6.54 18.98 -16.41
C ALA A 105 -7.62 18.53 -17.42
N LYS A 106 -7.31 17.57 -18.31
CA LYS A 106 -8.29 16.94 -19.21
C LYS A 106 -9.44 16.30 -18.42
N SER A 107 -9.15 15.52 -17.38
CA SER A 107 -10.18 14.91 -16.52
C SER A 107 -11.14 15.95 -15.91
N ARG A 108 -10.62 17.12 -15.50
CA ARG A 108 -11.45 18.24 -15.00
C ARG A 108 -12.27 18.92 -16.11
N VAL A 109 -11.77 18.99 -17.34
CA VAL A 109 -12.54 19.48 -18.50
C VAL A 109 -13.66 18.49 -18.82
N ASP A 110 -13.36 17.19 -18.94
CA ASP A 110 -14.36 16.14 -19.15
C ASP A 110 -15.45 16.13 -18.05
N GLU A 111 -15.07 16.36 -16.79
CA GLU A 111 -16.02 16.44 -15.67
C GLU A 111 -16.88 17.71 -15.74
N ALA A 112 -16.29 18.85 -16.15
CA ALA A 112 -17.01 20.10 -16.36
C ALA A 112 -17.98 20.02 -17.55
N GLU A 113 -17.59 19.41 -18.67
CA GLU A 113 -18.47 19.16 -19.81
C GLU A 113 -19.66 18.29 -19.41
N ARG A 114 -19.42 17.17 -18.70
CA ARG A 114 -20.49 16.33 -18.14
C ARG A 114 -21.35 17.06 -17.09
N ALA A 115 -20.81 18.07 -16.41
CA ALA A 115 -21.61 18.92 -15.50
C ALA A 115 -22.51 19.88 -16.28
N VAL A 116 -22.02 20.46 -17.39
CA VAL A 116 -22.82 21.29 -18.30
C VAL A 116 -23.93 20.47 -18.96
N GLU A 117 -23.63 19.27 -19.50
CA GLU A 117 -24.64 18.38 -20.08
C GLU A 117 -25.74 18.02 -19.07
N ARG A 118 -25.36 17.69 -17.83
CA ARG A 118 -26.32 17.43 -16.74
C ARG A 118 -27.16 18.67 -16.39
N ALA A 119 -26.56 19.85 -16.40
CA ALA A 119 -27.28 21.11 -16.13
C ALA A 119 -28.27 21.44 -17.27
N GLU A 120 -27.87 21.26 -18.53
CA GLU A 120 -28.77 21.40 -19.67
C GLU A 120 -29.92 20.39 -19.62
N GLN A 121 -29.63 19.13 -19.27
CA GLN A 121 -30.66 18.11 -19.16
C GLN A 121 -31.65 18.47 -18.04
N ALA A 122 -31.18 18.91 -16.87
CA ALA A 122 -32.04 19.42 -15.82
C ALA A 122 -32.88 20.63 -16.25
N VAL A 123 -32.37 21.51 -17.13
CA VAL A 123 -33.15 22.60 -17.73
C VAL A 123 -34.18 22.10 -18.75
N ARG A 124 -33.86 21.07 -19.56
CA ARG A 124 -34.81 20.41 -20.46
C ARG A 124 -35.93 19.73 -19.67
N ASP A 125 -35.58 18.99 -18.63
CA ASP A 125 -36.52 18.31 -17.74
C ASP A 125 -37.40 19.33 -16.99
N ALA A 126 -36.82 20.41 -16.44
CA ALA A 126 -37.58 21.48 -15.82
C ALA A 126 -38.52 22.22 -16.81
N ARG A 127 -38.15 22.32 -18.10
CA ARG A 127 -39.05 22.82 -19.15
C ARG A 127 -40.16 21.83 -19.46
N ALA A 128 -39.87 20.52 -19.50
CA ALA A 128 -40.86 19.47 -19.69
C ALA A 128 -41.86 19.42 -18.52
N THR A 129 -41.39 19.43 -17.26
CA THR A 129 -42.24 19.55 -16.07
C THR A 129 -43.06 20.83 -16.10
N ARG A 130 -42.50 21.98 -16.49
CA ARG A 130 -43.27 23.23 -16.68
C ARG A 130 -44.29 23.15 -17.83
N ALA A 131 -44.08 22.30 -18.83
CA ALA A 131 -45.04 22.07 -19.92
C ALA A 131 -46.18 21.13 -19.47
N ILE A 132 -45.86 20.09 -18.69
CA ILE A 132 -46.81 19.21 -18.01
C ILE A 132 -47.64 20.04 -17.01
N ASP A 133 -47.02 20.83 -16.14
CA ASP A 133 -47.69 21.78 -15.24
C ASP A 133 -48.62 22.74 -15.99
N ARG A 134 -48.27 23.18 -17.21
CA ARG A 134 -49.14 24.03 -18.05
C ARG A 134 -50.26 23.25 -18.74
N ALA A 135 -50.09 21.94 -18.97
CA ALA A 135 -51.16 21.08 -19.45
C ALA A 135 -52.14 20.76 -18.30
N VAL A 136 -51.62 20.34 -17.15
CA VAL A 136 -52.36 20.17 -15.90
C VAL A 136 -53.07 21.48 -15.53
N LYS A 137 -52.39 22.63 -15.48
CA LYS A 137 -53.03 23.93 -15.21
C LYS A 137 -53.98 24.43 -16.30
N ARG A 138 -53.99 23.87 -17.50
CA ARG A 138 -55.05 24.11 -18.50
C ARG A 138 -56.28 23.27 -18.18
N ASN A 139 -56.09 22.02 -17.75
CA ASN A 139 -57.15 21.16 -17.21
C ASN A 139 -57.74 21.76 -15.92
N GLU A 140 -56.90 22.18 -14.98
CA GLU A 140 -57.31 22.89 -13.76
C GLU A 140 -57.86 24.31 -14.06
N ARG A 141 -57.57 24.93 -15.21
CA ARG A 141 -58.20 26.20 -15.59
C ARG A 141 -59.59 25.99 -16.18
N PHE A 142 -59.83 24.87 -16.87
CA PHE A 142 -61.19 24.38 -17.13
C PHE A 142 -61.98 24.22 -15.82
N GLU A 143 -61.34 23.71 -14.77
CA GLU A 143 -61.94 23.60 -13.41
C GLU A 143 -61.99 24.94 -12.63
N ARG A 144 -61.12 25.91 -12.96
CA ARG A 144 -60.91 27.17 -12.19
C ARG A 144 -61.17 28.46 -12.96
N GLU A 145 -62.07 28.42 -13.94
CA GLU A 145 -62.92 29.60 -14.21
C GLU A 145 -63.83 29.94 -13.01
N ALA A 146 -63.87 29.07 -11.99
CA ALA A 146 -64.61 29.25 -10.74
C ALA A 146 -63.96 30.16 -9.65
N ALA A 147 -62.69 30.60 -9.72
CA ALA A 147 -62.09 31.41 -8.62
C ALA A 147 -60.88 32.31 -8.98
N THR A 148 -60.85 33.54 -8.41
CA THR A 148 -59.73 34.52 -8.45
C THR A 148 -59.31 34.90 -7.00
N LYS A 149 -58.13 35.43 -6.62
CA LYS A 149 -57.38 36.66 -7.06
C LYS A 149 -56.00 36.79 -6.32
N ALA A 150 -55.00 37.49 -6.91
CA ALA A 150 -53.69 38.00 -6.34
C ALA A 150 -52.56 36.98 -5.89
N VAL A 151 -51.22 37.19 -5.84
CA VAL A 151 -50.18 38.25 -6.18
C VAL A 151 -49.77 39.24 -5.02
N LYS A 152 -48.52 39.30 -4.47
CA LYS A 152 -47.20 39.86 -4.98
C LYS A 152 -45.91 39.37 -4.22
N SER A 153 -44.70 39.60 -4.77
CA SER A 153 -43.34 39.44 -4.17
C SER A 153 -42.52 40.77 -4.22
N PRO A 154 -41.29 40.84 -3.63
CA PRO A 154 -40.06 40.90 -4.47
C PRO A 154 -38.76 40.30 -3.84
N VAL A 155 -37.59 40.57 -4.47
CA VAL A 155 -36.28 39.84 -4.41
C VAL A 155 -35.11 40.73 -3.97
N ARG A 156 -34.00 40.16 -3.43
CA ARG A 156 -32.63 40.71 -3.65
C ARG A 156 -31.47 39.72 -3.48
N THR A 157 -30.30 40.07 -4.05
CA THR A 157 -29.09 39.26 -4.26
C THR A 157 -27.84 39.87 -3.57
N GLY A 158 -26.76 39.09 -3.43
CA GLY A 158 -25.45 39.54 -2.94
C GLY A 158 -24.31 38.60 -3.38
N VAL A 159 -23.09 39.14 -3.61
CA VAL A 159 -21.95 38.46 -4.27
C VAL A 159 -20.72 38.41 -3.34
N ALA A 160 -19.85 37.41 -3.53
CA ALA A 160 -18.67 37.14 -2.69
C ALA A 160 -17.34 37.72 -3.25
N GLN A 161 -16.32 37.86 -2.39
CA GLN A 161 -14.90 38.02 -2.77
C GLN A 161 -13.96 37.50 -1.65
N MET A 162 -12.78 36.97 -2.04
CA MET A 162 -11.72 36.46 -1.14
C MET A 162 -10.38 37.18 -1.39
N PRO A 163 -9.51 37.37 -0.37
CA PRO A 163 -8.15 37.89 -0.54
C PRO A 163 -7.07 36.79 -0.72
N GLN A 164 -5.92 37.19 -1.28
CA GLN A 164 -4.83 36.32 -1.76
C GLN A 164 -3.73 36.02 -0.71
N ALA A 165 -2.98 34.92 -0.92
CA ALA A 165 -1.87 34.48 -0.07
C ALA A 165 -0.49 35.02 -0.54
N ARG A 166 0.49 35.09 0.38
CA ARG A 166 1.87 35.53 0.12
C ARG A 166 2.86 34.35 0.10
N PRO A 167 3.96 34.40 -0.68
CA PRO A 167 4.95 33.32 -0.78
C PRO A 167 5.92 33.26 0.42
N ARG A 168 6.48 32.08 0.69
CA ARG A 168 7.50 31.84 1.73
C ARG A 168 8.92 31.83 1.13
N VAL A 169 9.89 32.35 1.89
CA VAL A 169 11.32 32.38 1.53
C VAL A 169 12.01 31.07 1.98
N ALA A 170 12.84 30.48 1.12
CA ALA A 170 13.55 29.24 1.41
C ALA A 170 14.93 29.48 2.07
N TYR A 171 15.23 28.76 3.15
CA TYR A 171 16.56 28.69 3.78
C TYR A 171 17.28 27.41 3.37
N LYS A 172 18.52 27.51 2.84
CA LYS A 172 19.40 26.35 2.64
C LYS A 172 19.91 25.82 3.99
N ARG A 173 19.91 24.50 4.19
CA ARG A 173 20.59 23.81 5.30
C ARG A 173 21.28 22.52 4.84
N ALA A 174 22.20 22.02 5.67
CA ALA A 174 23.20 21.00 5.35
C ALA A 174 22.66 19.55 5.38
N GLN A 175 23.38 18.63 4.70
CA GLN A 175 23.02 17.22 4.56
C GLN A 175 23.05 16.43 5.89
N VAL A 176 22.15 15.44 6.01
CA VAL A 176 21.94 14.60 7.20
C VAL A 176 21.99 13.10 6.83
N ASP A 177 22.43 12.26 7.78
CA ASP A 177 22.46 10.79 7.66
C ASP A 177 21.04 10.17 7.70
N LEU A 178 20.64 9.55 6.59
CA LEU A 178 19.33 8.95 6.37
C LEU A 178 18.99 7.77 7.29
N THR A 179 19.98 6.97 7.70
CA THR A 179 19.71 5.81 8.57
C THR A 179 19.39 6.25 10.01
N ARG A 180 19.75 7.49 10.34
CA ARG A 180 19.36 8.21 11.56
C ARG A 180 18.08 9.03 11.39
N ALA A 181 17.76 9.45 10.17
CA ALA A 181 16.60 10.28 9.84
C ALA A 181 15.28 9.51 9.66
N LEU A 182 15.31 8.29 9.10
CA LEU A 182 14.10 7.46 8.98
C LEU A 182 13.55 7.10 10.39
N PRO A 183 12.36 7.58 10.79
CA PRO A 183 11.81 7.23 12.09
C PRO A 183 11.52 5.72 12.11
N ARG A 184 11.77 5.06 13.25
CA ARG A 184 11.59 3.60 13.42
C ARG A 184 10.21 3.09 12.97
N LYS A 185 9.17 3.94 13.06
CA LYS A 185 7.82 3.68 12.56
C LYS A 185 7.76 3.56 11.03
N ALA A 186 8.41 4.46 10.28
CA ALA A 186 8.48 4.41 8.82
C ALA A 186 9.21 3.15 8.33
N ALA A 187 10.30 2.74 9.00
CA ALA A 187 11.01 1.50 8.66
C ALA A 187 10.15 0.22 8.81
N THR A 188 9.12 0.24 9.65
CA THR A 188 8.14 -0.84 9.82
C THR A 188 6.91 -0.74 8.93
N MET A 189 6.71 0.39 8.23
CA MET A 189 5.65 0.51 7.23
C MET A 189 5.85 -0.49 6.10
N ARG A 190 4.74 -0.79 5.41
CA ARG A 190 4.67 -1.79 4.35
C ARG A 190 4.20 -1.15 3.07
N MET A 191 4.92 -1.42 1.99
CA MET A 191 4.67 -0.80 0.67
C MET A 191 4.12 -1.81 -0.34
N SER A 192 3.53 -1.31 -1.43
CA SER A 192 3.13 -2.13 -2.57
C SER A 192 4.35 -2.64 -3.35
N HIS A 193 4.18 -3.71 -4.12
CA HIS A 193 5.24 -4.17 -5.03
C HIS A 193 5.66 -3.06 -6.02
N ALA A 194 4.71 -2.29 -6.56
CA ALA A 194 5.00 -1.23 -7.52
C ALA A 194 5.89 -0.12 -6.92
N THR A 195 5.57 0.32 -5.69
CA THR A 195 6.37 1.31 -4.95
C THR A 195 7.77 0.76 -4.65
N ALA A 196 7.87 -0.46 -4.11
CA ALA A 196 9.13 -1.11 -3.77
C ALA A 196 10.04 -1.31 -4.99
N ASN A 197 9.49 -1.86 -6.07
CA ASN A 197 10.20 -2.07 -7.33
C ASN A 197 10.64 -0.74 -7.96
N GLY A 198 9.83 0.31 -7.85
CA GLY A 198 10.19 1.68 -8.26
C GLY A 198 11.42 2.20 -7.52
N TRP A 199 11.49 2.05 -6.20
CA TRP A 199 12.63 2.46 -5.37
C TRP A 199 13.90 1.64 -5.68
N LEU A 200 13.77 0.31 -5.79
CA LEU A 200 14.89 -0.56 -6.17
C LEU A 200 15.46 -0.18 -7.54
N LYS A 201 14.57 0.05 -8.52
CA LYS A 201 14.96 0.44 -9.89
C LYS A 201 15.61 1.81 -9.95
N SER A 202 15.12 2.80 -9.18
CA SER A 202 15.74 4.14 -9.15
C SER A 202 17.14 4.12 -8.54
N ALA A 203 17.40 3.21 -7.61
CA ALA A 203 18.73 2.95 -7.04
C ALA A 203 19.63 2.02 -7.88
N GLY A 204 19.20 1.61 -9.08
CA GLY A 204 19.98 0.74 -9.96
C GLY A 204 20.10 -0.72 -9.51
N LEU A 205 19.16 -1.20 -8.68
CA LEU A 205 18.89 -2.63 -8.51
C LEU A 205 17.92 -3.11 -9.59
N ARG A 206 17.92 -4.40 -9.87
CA ARG A 206 16.97 -5.04 -10.79
C ARG A 206 16.14 -6.09 -10.04
N THR A 207 14.98 -6.43 -10.59
CA THR A 207 14.09 -7.49 -10.13
C THR A 207 13.90 -8.53 -11.24
N LYS A 208 13.83 -9.82 -10.90
CA LYS A 208 13.57 -10.91 -11.84
C LYS A 208 12.74 -12.02 -11.18
N SER A 209 11.55 -12.27 -11.72
CA SER A 209 10.73 -13.44 -11.40
C SER A 209 10.97 -14.58 -12.38
N THR A 210 11.01 -15.81 -11.88
CA THR A 210 11.07 -17.04 -12.69
C THR A 210 9.75 -17.30 -13.41
N GLY A 211 8.61 -17.06 -12.75
CA GLY A 211 7.27 -17.15 -13.33
C GLY A 211 6.74 -15.89 -14.02
N ASN A 212 7.59 -14.88 -14.26
CA ASN A 212 7.22 -13.59 -14.88
C ASN A 212 6.03 -12.87 -14.19
N CYS A 213 5.94 -12.96 -12.87
CA CYS A 213 4.80 -12.47 -12.10
C CYS A 213 5.21 -11.88 -10.74
N VAL A 214 4.29 -11.13 -10.13
CA VAL A 214 4.56 -10.32 -8.90
C VAL A 214 3.64 -10.67 -7.72
N SER A 215 2.81 -11.71 -7.86
CA SER A 215 1.82 -12.08 -6.86
C SER A 215 2.43 -12.71 -5.61
N LYS A 216 2.10 -12.17 -4.44
CA LYS A 216 2.49 -12.72 -3.15
C LYS A 216 1.97 -14.14 -2.89
N HIS A 217 0.94 -14.57 -3.61
CA HIS A 217 0.27 -15.84 -3.36
C HIS A 217 0.87 -17.03 -4.14
N MET A 218 1.83 -16.78 -5.03
CA MET A 218 2.44 -17.78 -5.91
C MET A 218 3.96 -17.84 -5.72
N HIS A 219 4.50 -19.03 -5.46
CA HIS A 219 5.90 -19.27 -5.06
C HIS A 219 6.94 -19.02 -6.16
N HIS A 220 6.52 -18.97 -7.43
CA HIS A 220 7.37 -18.67 -8.58
C HIS A 220 7.33 -17.19 -8.99
N CYS A 221 6.54 -16.36 -8.30
CA CYS A 221 6.56 -14.92 -8.48
C CYS A 221 7.62 -14.26 -7.59
N THR A 222 8.17 -13.13 -8.03
CA THR A 222 8.96 -12.26 -7.14
C THR A 222 8.04 -11.16 -6.64
N SER A 223 7.49 -11.33 -5.45
CA SER A 223 6.56 -10.35 -4.88
C SER A 223 7.24 -9.45 -3.87
N LEU A 224 6.95 -8.16 -3.96
CA LEU A 224 7.39 -7.16 -2.98
C LEU A 224 6.17 -6.59 -2.23
N ASP A 225 4.99 -7.22 -2.37
CA ASP A 225 3.78 -6.74 -1.72
C ASP A 225 3.88 -6.90 -0.20
N ARG A 226 3.66 -5.78 0.49
CA ARG A 226 3.78 -5.69 1.95
C ARG A 226 5.21 -5.94 2.47
N VAL A 227 6.24 -5.75 1.63
CA VAL A 227 7.65 -5.66 2.07
C VAL A 227 7.82 -4.45 2.99
N ARG A 228 8.74 -4.52 3.96
CA ARG A 228 9.04 -3.38 4.85
C ARG A 228 9.81 -2.28 4.10
N THR A 229 9.47 -1.03 4.35
CA THR A 229 10.24 0.13 3.88
C THR A 229 11.72 0.04 4.30
N GLY A 230 11.99 -0.39 5.55
CA GLY A 230 13.34 -0.58 6.04
C GLY A 230 14.13 -1.65 5.27
N THR A 231 13.47 -2.73 4.83
CA THR A 231 14.09 -3.80 4.04
C THR A 231 14.52 -3.30 2.66
N ILE A 232 13.67 -2.51 1.97
CA ILE A 232 14.03 -1.89 0.68
C ILE A 232 15.14 -0.85 0.85
N ALA A 233 15.08 0.00 1.88
CA ALA A 233 16.12 0.98 2.18
C ALA A 233 17.49 0.33 2.45
N ARG A 234 17.54 -0.78 3.21
CA ARG A 234 18.78 -1.52 3.48
C ARG A 234 19.31 -2.28 2.25
N ALA A 235 18.44 -2.77 1.35
CA ALA A 235 18.87 -3.34 0.07
C ALA A 235 19.53 -2.28 -0.83
N ILE A 236 19.00 -1.05 -0.82
CA ILE A 236 19.60 0.11 -1.49
C ILE A 236 20.95 0.50 -0.85
N GLU A 237 21.05 0.49 0.48
CA GLU A 237 22.31 0.70 1.20
C GLU A 237 23.37 -0.36 0.82
N LEU A 238 22.98 -1.64 0.72
CA LEU A 238 23.86 -2.73 0.27
C LEU A 238 24.35 -2.50 -1.17
N LYS A 239 23.46 -2.08 -2.08
CA LYS A 239 23.82 -1.71 -3.46
C LYS A 239 24.85 -0.58 -3.50
N GLN A 240 24.65 0.47 -2.70
CA GLN A 240 25.55 1.62 -2.63
C GLN A 240 26.91 1.26 -2.04
N LYS A 241 26.94 0.55 -0.90
CA LYS A 241 28.19 0.15 -0.21
C LYS A 241 29.01 -0.89 -0.96
N SER A 242 28.36 -1.77 -1.72
CA SER A 242 29.04 -2.77 -2.54
C SER A 242 29.48 -2.25 -3.91
N GLY A 243 28.75 -1.29 -4.48
CA GLY A 243 28.87 -0.90 -5.89
C GLY A 243 28.42 -2.00 -6.88
N CYS A 244 28.06 -3.19 -6.39
CA CYS A 244 27.84 -4.37 -7.21
C CYS A 244 26.51 -4.34 -7.97
N PRO A 245 26.38 -5.05 -9.11
CA PRO A 245 25.07 -5.38 -9.64
C PRO A 245 24.31 -6.24 -8.62
N ILE A 246 23.04 -5.90 -8.37
CA ILE A 246 22.14 -6.67 -7.50
C ILE A 246 20.85 -6.93 -8.29
N MET A 247 20.45 -8.19 -8.32
CA MET A 247 19.21 -8.68 -8.91
C MET A 247 18.41 -9.36 -7.80
N VAL A 248 17.28 -8.77 -7.42
CA VAL A 248 16.33 -9.32 -6.47
C VAL A 248 15.50 -10.39 -7.18
N THR A 249 15.51 -11.60 -6.65
CA THR A 249 14.86 -12.80 -7.21
C THR A 249 13.68 -13.29 -6.37
N GLY A 250 13.62 -12.92 -5.10
CA GLY A 250 12.55 -13.25 -4.17
C GLY A 250 12.37 -12.15 -3.13
N GLY A 251 11.25 -12.17 -2.41
CA GLY A 251 10.89 -11.12 -1.48
C GLY A 251 9.86 -11.56 -0.46
N THR A 252 8.60 -11.68 -0.87
CA THR A 252 7.48 -11.82 0.09
C THR A 252 6.44 -12.87 -0.27
N GLU A 253 6.61 -13.52 -1.41
CA GLU A 253 5.82 -14.65 -1.89
C GLU A 253 5.73 -15.82 -0.89
N ARG A 254 4.72 -16.67 -1.09
CA ARG A 254 4.56 -17.94 -0.39
C ARG A 254 5.60 -18.96 -0.84
N GLY A 255 5.90 -19.94 0.01
CA GLY A 255 6.92 -20.98 -0.23
C GLY A 255 8.05 -20.93 0.80
N HIS A 256 8.33 -19.73 1.31
CA HIS A 256 9.29 -19.47 2.37
C HIS A 256 8.83 -19.90 3.76
N ALA A 257 9.79 -20.22 4.63
CA ALA A 257 9.52 -20.60 6.02
C ALA A 257 8.81 -19.47 6.81
N PRO A 258 7.79 -19.79 7.64
CA PRO A 258 7.08 -18.82 8.46
C PRO A 258 7.93 -18.33 9.64
N GLY A 259 7.57 -17.18 10.20
CA GLY A 259 8.20 -16.63 11.40
C GLY A 259 8.15 -15.11 11.45
N GLN A 260 8.52 -14.52 12.60
CA GLN A 260 8.52 -13.07 12.79
C GLN A 260 9.40 -12.35 11.74
N PHE A 261 10.62 -12.87 11.55
CA PHE A 261 11.64 -12.33 10.64
C PHE A 261 11.69 -13.10 9.31
N SER A 262 10.57 -13.17 8.59
CA SER A 262 10.39 -13.95 7.34
C SER A 262 10.16 -13.09 6.09
N HIS A 263 10.28 -13.72 4.92
CA HIS A 263 9.84 -13.20 3.61
C HIS A 263 8.39 -12.73 3.64
N GLY A 264 7.47 -13.61 4.06
CA GLY A 264 6.03 -13.30 4.12
C GLY A 264 5.71 -12.04 4.95
N ASN A 265 6.47 -11.81 6.03
CA ASN A 265 6.34 -10.62 6.88
C ASN A 265 7.08 -9.37 6.36
N GLY A 266 7.87 -9.49 5.30
CA GLY A 266 8.56 -8.39 4.61
C GLY A 266 9.93 -8.03 5.17
N TYR A 267 10.58 -8.93 5.91
CA TYR A 267 11.90 -8.71 6.52
C TYR A 267 13.08 -9.14 5.65
N LYS A 268 12.86 -10.10 4.76
CA LYS A 268 13.90 -10.73 3.95
C LYS A 268 13.73 -10.41 2.47
N LEU A 269 14.80 -10.52 1.69
CA LEU A 269 14.81 -10.50 0.22
C LEU A 269 15.85 -11.51 -0.26
N ASP A 270 15.57 -12.13 -1.41
CA ASP A 270 16.52 -13.01 -2.09
C ASP A 270 17.20 -12.25 -3.22
N ILE A 271 18.51 -12.39 -3.34
CA ILE A 271 19.27 -11.86 -4.48
C ILE A 271 20.11 -12.96 -5.13
N SER A 272 20.19 -12.94 -6.46
CA SER A 272 21.03 -13.91 -7.18
C SER A 272 22.52 -13.68 -6.88
N HIS A 273 23.27 -14.77 -6.72
CA HIS A 273 24.73 -14.72 -6.67
C HIS A 273 25.34 -13.96 -7.86
N ASN A 274 26.43 -13.26 -7.59
CA ASN A 274 27.37 -12.82 -8.62
C ASN A 274 28.70 -12.48 -7.95
N ALA A 275 29.80 -12.75 -8.65
CA ALA A 275 31.13 -12.68 -8.08
C ALA A 275 31.49 -11.32 -7.43
N CYS A 276 30.83 -10.21 -7.77
CA CYS A 276 30.99 -8.95 -7.05
C CYS A 276 30.33 -9.00 -5.66
N ILE A 277 29.03 -9.31 -5.58
CA ILE A 277 28.30 -9.30 -4.31
C ILE A 277 28.79 -10.40 -3.37
N ASP A 278 29.13 -11.58 -3.92
CA ASP A 278 29.66 -12.71 -3.15
C ASP A 278 30.97 -12.32 -2.44
N ARG A 279 31.91 -11.70 -3.17
CA ARG A 279 33.15 -11.16 -2.59
C ARG A 279 32.89 -10.02 -1.62
N HIS A 280 31.90 -9.16 -1.87
CA HIS A 280 31.59 -8.06 -0.97
C HIS A 280 31.06 -8.58 0.38
N ILE A 281 30.11 -9.52 0.36
CA ILE A 281 29.54 -10.11 1.57
C ILE A 281 30.64 -10.84 2.34
N THR A 282 31.29 -11.81 1.72
CA THR A 282 32.32 -12.67 2.35
C THR A 282 33.55 -11.91 2.89
N LYS A 283 33.92 -10.75 2.32
CA LYS A 283 35.07 -9.96 2.77
C LYS A 283 34.77 -8.93 3.87
N HIS A 284 33.54 -8.40 3.94
CA HIS A 284 33.21 -7.27 4.83
C HIS A 284 32.29 -7.65 6.00
N HIS A 285 31.87 -8.91 6.09
CA HIS A 285 30.90 -9.39 7.05
C HIS A 285 31.43 -10.59 7.82
N ASP A 286 31.14 -10.65 9.12
CA ASP A 286 31.70 -11.65 10.01
C ASP A 286 31.01 -13.00 9.76
N LYS A 287 31.79 -14.05 9.44
CA LYS A 287 31.27 -15.42 9.29
C LYS A 287 30.78 -15.92 10.64
N ALA A 288 29.51 -16.25 10.73
CA ALA A 288 28.77 -16.48 11.97
C ALA A 288 28.29 -17.94 12.15
N GLY A 289 28.85 -18.87 11.38
CA GLY A 289 28.54 -20.30 11.42
C GLY A 289 27.93 -20.82 10.11
N VAL A 290 27.34 -22.00 10.19
CA VAL A 290 26.62 -22.69 9.10
C VAL A 290 25.31 -23.23 9.68
N ARG A 291 24.21 -23.11 8.94
CA ARG A 291 22.88 -23.61 9.31
C ARG A 291 22.78 -25.13 9.02
N SER A 292 21.79 -25.82 9.59
CA SER A 292 21.67 -27.29 9.51
C SER A 292 21.45 -27.86 8.10
N ASP A 293 21.05 -27.01 7.16
CA ASP A 293 20.90 -27.28 5.73
C ASP A 293 22.14 -26.92 4.89
N GLY A 294 23.24 -26.51 5.54
CA GLY A 294 24.49 -26.14 4.89
C GLY A 294 24.64 -24.65 4.57
N ALA A 295 23.61 -23.83 4.78
CA ALA A 295 23.67 -22.41 4.44
C ALA A 295 24.70 -21.66 5.31
N THR A 296 25.71 -21.04 4.68
CA THR A 296 26.75 -20.30 5.43
C THR A 296 26.21 -18.94 5.87
N ILE A 297 26.44 -18.58 7.14
CA ILE A 297 25.90 -17.35 7.74
C ILE A 297 26.98 -16.27 7.78
N TYR A 298 26.67 -15.08 7.28
CA TYR A 298 27.47 -13.86 7.46
C TYR A 298 26.66 -12.78 8.15
N LYS A 299 27.30 -11.99 9.03
CA LYS A 299 26.62 -10.92 9.79
C LYS A 299 27.30 -9.57 9.60
N SER A 300 26.48 -8.54 9.42
CA SER A 300 26.89 -7.14 9.48
C SER A 300 26.85 -6.61 10.90
N LYS A 301 27.69 -5.62 11.18
CA LYS A 301 27.63 -4.83 12.43
C LYS A 301 26.32 -4.05 12.59
N SER A 302 25.56 -3.84 11.51
CA SER A 302 24.23 -3.23 11.51
C SER A 302 23.08 -4.22 11.76
N GLY A 303 23.36 -5.52 11.96
CA GLY A 303 22.36 -6.54 12.30
C GLY A 303 21.69 -7.23 11.10
N THR A 304 21.99 -6.80 9.86
CA THR A 304 21.67 -7.55 8.63
C THR A 304 22.43 -8.87 8.65
N THR A 305 21.74 -9.97 8.34
CA THR A 305 22.29 -11.33 8.28
C THR A 305 22.09 -11.89 6.88
N PHE A 306 23.13 -12.47 6.29
CA PHE A 306 23.14 -13.07 4.97
C PHE A 306 23.27 -14.59 5.13
N PHE A 307 22.45 -15.34 4.40
CA PHE A 307 22.48 -16.78 4.31
C PHE A 307 22.86 -17.16 2.88
N ASP A 308 23.95 -17.91 2.74
CA ASP A 308 24.45 -18.42 1.47
C ASP A 308 23.73 -19.75 1.17
N GLU A 309 22.65 -19.71 0.38
CA GLU A 309 21.77 -20.87 0.13
C GLU A 309 22.12 -21.59 -1.20
N SER A 310 23.36 -21.45 -1.67
CA SER A 310 23.95 -22.06 -2.88
C SER A 310 23.46 -21.48 -4.22
N ASP A 311 22.15 -21.31 -4.43
CA ASP A 311 21.62 -20.70 -5.67
C ASP A 311 21.31 -19.21 -5.53
N HIS A 312 21.11 -18.73 -4.29
CA HIS A 312 20.88 -17.33 -3.97
C HIS A 312 21.38 -16.94 -2.56
N TRP A 313 21.50 -15.63 -2.34
CA TRP A 313 21.61 -15.04 -1.01
C TRP A 313 20.21 -14.74 -0.47
N ASP A 314 19.81 -15.40 0.60
CA ASP A 314 18.68 -15.00 1.44
C ASP A 314 19.20 -13.96 2.46
N ILE A 315 18.63 -12.75 2.47
CA ILE A 315 19.13 -11.64 3.29
C ILE A 315 18.05 -11.15 4.26
N LEU A 316 18.29 -11.34 5.56
CA LEU A 316 17.49 -10.79 6.64
C LEU A 316 17.94 -9.38 7.01
N PHE A 317 17.08 -8.38 6.77
CA PHE A 317 17.26 -7.00 7.19
C PHE A 317 16.48 -6.72 8.49
N ARG A 318 17.16 -6.17 9.50
CA ARG A 318 16.56 -5.80 10.79
C ARG A 318 16.29 -4.29 10.86
#